data_AF-A0AA37HX65-F1
#
_entry.id   AF-A0AA37HX65-F1
#
_cell.length_a   1.000
_cell.length_b   1.000
_cell.length_c   1.000
_cell.angle_alpha   90.00
_cell.angle_beta   90.00
_cell.angle_gamma   90.00
#
_symmetry.space_group_name_H-M   'P 1'
#
loop_
_entity.id
_entity.type
_entity.pdbx_description
1 polymer ?
#
loop_
_entity_poly.entity_id
_entity_poly.type
_entity_poly.pdbx_seq_one_letter_code
_entity_poly.pdbx_strand_id
1 'polypeptide(L)'
;MQIPAGAKQPQFETIFIMEKNGIQKEFTLDHYPDSTWTFVDSKTTQTEEGYIPPIHDFFIQDHKTGEDISTQILHNKGYTFILISPHVEQASDSNFGDIELIYEYAQDHNIAFIGLTASDSLAIEKWRNITGAEYPFYTADETTLKTMIRSNPGLMLIKNGTIIKKWSHNDLPNKEQLSKPLSHSDIGKLKKDNIPTKILTIIIWFILPLFLLTLADRLWAWSKWIKQKENSNKIYQLLKQKK
;
A
#
# COMPACT_ATOMS: atom_id res chain seq x y z
N MET A 1 8.24 -6.26 -18.82
CA MET A 1 7.45 -7.38 -19.39
C MET A 1 7.15 -7.05 -20.85
N GLN A 2 7.00 -8.06 -21.71
CA GLN A 2 6.63 -7.83 -23.12
C GLN A 2 5.11 -7.87 -23.29
N ILE A 3 4.59 -6.97 -24.12
CA ILE A 3 3.19 -6.99 -24.56
C ILE A 3 3.01 -8.24 -25.44
N PRO A 4 2.00 -9.09 -25.19
CA PRO A 4 1.79 -10.28 -25.99
C PRO A 4 1.48 -9.92 -27.45
N ALA A 5 1.94 -10.75 -28.38
CA ALA A 5 1.64 -10.56 -29.80
C ALA A 5 0.12 -10.57 -30.03
N GLY A 6 -0.41 -9.55 -30.69
CA GLY A 6 -1.85 -9.39 -30.95
C GLY A 6 -2.64 -8.72 -29.82
N ALA A 7 -1.98 -8.15 -28.81
CA ALA A 7 -2.64 -7.38 -27.77
C ALA A 7 -3.40 -6.16 -28.34
N LYS A 8 -4.56 -5.86 -27.76
CA LYS A 8 -5.42 -4.73 -28.17
C LYS A 8 -4.60 -3.43 -28.14
N GLN A 9 -4.62 -2.67 -29.23
CA GLN A 9 -3.95 -1.37 -29.29
C GLN A 9 -4.91 -0.27 -28.78
N PRO A 10 -4.38 0.81 -28.18
CA PRO A 10 -5.21 1.96 -27.83
C PRO A 10 -5.79 2.58 -29.11
N GLN A 11 -7.05 3.01 -29.03
CA GLN A 11 -7.72 3.70 -30.13
C GLN A 11 -7.83 5.19 -29.81
N PHE A 12 -7.55 6.01 -30.82
CA PHE A 12 -7.60 7.47 -30.71
C PHE A 12 -8.56 8.00 -31.77
N GLU A 13 -9.36 8.97 -31.37
CA GLU A 13 -10.19 9.75 -32.29
C GLU A 13 -9.70 11.20 -32.27
N THR A 14 -9.38 11.72 -33.44
CA THR A 14 -8.98 13.11 -33.62
C THR A 14 -10.13 13.90 -34.21
N ILE A 15 -10.56 14.92 -33.48
CA ILE A 15 -11.56 15.89 -33.89
C ILE A 15 -10.85 17.17 -34.32
N PHE A 16 -11.11 17.63 -35.54
CA PHE A 16 -10.61 18.86 -36.12
C PHE A 16 -11.66 19.97 -35.97
N ILE A 17 -11.29 21.07 -35.36
CA ILE A 17 -12.09 22.29 -35.28
C ILE A 17 -11.71 23.16 -36.48
N MET A 18 -12.67 23.38 -37.38
CA MET A 18 -12.48 24.08 -38.64
C MET A 18 -13.45 25.25 -38.75
N GLU A 19 -13.06 26.34 -39.40
CA GLU A 19 -13.85 27.55 -39.56
C GLU A 19 -14.14 27.87 -41.03
N LYS A 20 -15.38 28.24 -41.34
CA LYS A 20 -15.78 28.79 -42.64
C LYS A 20 -16.79 29.90 -42.43
N ASN A 21 -16.54 31.07 -43.02
CA ASN A 21 -17.39 32.26 -42.90
C ASN A 21 -17.69 32.67 -41.44
N GLY A 22 -16.73 32.52 -40.53
CA GLY A 22 -16.89 32.84 -39.10
C GLY A 22 -17.69 31.80 -38.29
N ILE A 23 -18.05 30.66 -38.86
CA ILE A 23 -18.71 29.55 -38.16
C ILE A 23 -17.70 28.42 -37.96
N GLN A 24 -17.49 28.02 -36.70
CA GLN A 24 -16.64 26.89 -36.34
C GLN A 24 -17.46 25.60 -36.26
N LYS A 25 -16.90 24.49 -36.75
CA LYS A 25 -17.46 23.14 -36.65
C LYS A 25 -16.37 22.10 -36.40
N GLU A 26 -16.78 21.01 -35.76
CA GLU A 26 -15.96 19.85 -35.48
C GLU A 26 -16.13 18.79 -36.58
N PHE A 27 -15.01 18.18 -36.99
CA PHE A 27 -14.95 17.15 -38.02
C PHE A 27 -14.03 16.01 -37.58
N THR A 28 -14.38 14.77 -37.91
CA THR A 28 -13.48 13.62 -37.72
C THR A 28 -12.64 13.40 -38.98
N LEU A 29 -11.59 12.57 -38.89
CA LEU A 29 -10.75 12.23 -40.05
C LEU A 29 -11.58 11.61 -41.20
N ASP A 30 -12.56 10.76 -40.86
CA ASP A 30 -13.42 10.09 -41.84
C ASP A 30 -14.44 11.04 -42.50
N HIS A 31 -14.75 12.16 -41.84
CA HIS A 31 -15.67 13.18 -42.31
C HIS A 31 -14.98 14.54 -42.48
N TYR A 32 -13.73 14.52 -42.96
CA TYR A 32 -12.94 15.74 -43.13
C TYR A 32 -13.56 16.65 -44.22
N PRO A 33 -13.68 17.97 -43.99
CA PRO A 33 -14.35 18.86 -44.92
C PRO A 33 -13.46 19.24 -46.12
N ASP A 34 -14.05 19.87 -47.13
CA ASP A 34 -13.33 20.35 -48.31
C ASP A 34 -12.34 21.50 -48.01
N SER A 35 -11.54 21.88 -49.01
CA SER A 35 -10.51 22.93 -48.89
C SER A 35 -11.06 24.35 -48.65
N THR A 36 -12.38 24.54 -48.55
CA THR A 36 -12.98 25.86 -48.28
C THR A 36 -13.07 26.19 -46.79
N TRP A 37 -12.71 25.23 -45.93
CA TRP A 37 -12.63 25.40 -44.49
C TRP A 37 -11.19 25.64 -44.04
N THR A 38 -11.01 26.51 -43.04
CA THR A 38 -9.72 26.85 -42.45
C THR A 38 -9.55 26.10 -41.14
N PHE A 39 -8.41 25.45 -40.95
CA PHE A 39 -8.08 24.77 -39.71
C PHE A 39 -7.90 25.78 -38.56
N VAL A 40 -8.51 25.51 -37.40
CA VAL A 40 -8.37 26.31 -36.18
C VAL A 40 -7.58 25.53 -35.13
N ASP A 41 -8.03 24.32 -34.80
CA ASP A 41 -7.43 23.48 -33.76
C ASP A 41 -7.77 21.99 -33.96
N SER A 42 -7.08 21.10 -33.26
CA SER A 42 -7.40 19.67 -33.23
C SER A 42 -7.32 19.12 -31.82
N LYS A 43 -8.32 18.33 -31.43
CA LYS A 43 -8.35 17.60 -30.17
C LYS A 43 -8.32 16.11 -30.44
N THR A 44 -7.28 15.46 -29.95
CA THR A 44 -7.19 13.99 -29.97
C THR A 44 -7.59 13.45 -28.61
N THR A 45 -8.56 12.54 -28.60
CA THR A 45 -9.02 11.86 -27.38
C THR A 45 -8.85 10.36 -27.54
N GLN A 46 -8.33 9.71 -26.50
CA GLN A 46 -8.26 8.25 -26.48
C GLN A 46 -9.66 7.69 -26.20
N THR A 47 -10.21 6.93 -27.13
CA THR A 47 -11.57 6.38 -27.05
C THR A 47 -11.59 4.99 -26.43
N GLU A 48 -10.51 4.23 -26.58
CA GLU A 48 -10.35 2.92 -25.95
C GLU A 48 -8.94 2.73 -25.39
N GLU A 49 -8.88 2.18 -24.16
CA GLU A 49 -7.63 1.69 -23.60
C GLU A 49 -7.15 0.44 -24.35
N GLY A 50 -5.87 0.45 -24.71
CA GLY A 50 -5.17 -0.72 -25.22
C GLY A 50 -4.92 -1.73 -24.10
N TYR A 51 -4.26 -2.82 -24.44
CA TYR A 51 -3.77 -3.77 -23.45
C TYR A 51 -2.69 -3.12 -22.60
N ILE A 52 -2.97 -3.01 -21.31
CA ILE A 52 -2.03 -2.54 -20.30
C ILE A 52 -1.47 -3.79 -19.59
N PRO A 53 -0.15 -4.04 -19.63
CA PRO A 53 0.43 -5.22 -18.99
C PRO A 53 0.21 -5.18 -17.47
N PRO A 54 0.05 -6.33 -16.78
CA PRO A 54 -0.22 -6.35 -15.34
C PRO A 54 0.84 -5.63 -14.48
N ILE A 55 2.08 -5.54 -14.97
CA ILE A 55 3.18 -4.78 -14.37
C ILE A 55 3.64 -3.73 -15.39
N HIS A 56 2.90 -2.62 -15.48
CA HIS A 56 3.18 -1.51 -16.38
C HIS A 56 3.83 -0.32 -15.67
N ASP A 57 3.48 -0.11 -14.40
CA ASP A 57 3.88 1.07 -13.63
C ASP A 57 5.26 0.95 -12.98
N PHE A 58 5.80 -0.26 -12.85
CA PHE A 58 7.06 -0.49 -12.14
C PHE A 58 8.28 -0.39 -13.07
N PHE A 59 8.63 0.84 -13.43
CA PHE A 59 9.82 1.20 -14.18
C PHE A 59 10.81 1.95 -13.28
N ILE A 60 12.05 1.45 -13.19
CA ILE A 60 13.13 2.04 -12.39
C ILE A 60 14.29 2.35 -13.32
N GLN A 61 14.66 3.62 -13.37
CA GLN A 61 15.71 4.11 -14.24
C GLN A 61 16.89 4.66 -13.45
N ASP A 62 18.10 4.38 -13.91
CA ASP A 62 19.29 5.07 -13.43
C ASP A 62 19.35 6.49 -14.01
N HIS A 63 19.33 7.49 -13.14
CA HIS A 63 19.43 8.89 -13.51
C HIS A 63 20.75 9.26 -14.21
N LYS A 64 21.82 8.47 -13.99
CA LYS A 64 23.14 8.72 -14.58
C LYS A 64 23.28 8.13 -15.97
N THR A 65 22.80 6.91 -16.17
CA THR A 65 23.00 6.16 -17.42
C THR A 65 21.76 6.10 -18.30
N GLY A 66 20.57 6.38 -17.74
CA GLY A 66 19.29 6.19 -18.40
C GLY A 66 18.87 4.72 -18.53
N GLU A 67 19.61 3.78 -17.92
CA GLU A 67 19.35 2.34 -18.01
C GLU A 67 18.12 1.92 -17.18
N ASP A 68 17.31 1.03 -17.73
CA ASP A 68 16.23 0.36 -17.00
C ASP A 68 16.80 -0.79 -16.15
N ILE A 69 16.69 -0.65 -14.84
CA ILE A 69 17.18 -1.63 -13.87
C ILE A 69 16.05 -2.38 -13.15
N SER A 70 14.78 -2.22 -13.58
CA SER A 70 13.62 -2.87 -12.94
C SER A 70 13.81 -4.38 -12.82
N THR A 71 14.27 -5.02 -13.90
CA THR A 71 14.44 -6.48 -13.93
C THR A 71 15.58 -6.95 -13.02
N GLN A 72 16.65 -6.17 -12.88
CA GLN A 72 17.75 -6.47 -11.98
C GLN A 72 17.30 -6.45 -10.53
N ILE A 73 16.49 -5.46 -10.14
CA ILE A 73 15.96 -5.35 -8.77
C ILE A 73 14.95 -6.48 -8.48
N LEU A 74 14.03 -6.75 -9.41
CA LEU A 74 12.98 -7.76 -9.21
C LEU A 74 13.52 -9.20 -9.21
N HIS A 75 14.55 -9.49 -10.03
CA HIS A 75 15.15 -10.80 -10.11
C HIS A 75 16.30 -11.01 -9.12
N ASN A 76 16.62 -10.01 -8.30
CA ASN A 76 17.63 -10.16 -7.26
C ASN A 76 17.22 -11.27 -6.29
N LYS A 77 18.10 -12.27 -6.15
CA LYS A 77 17.90 -13.39 -5.23
C LYS A 77 18.40 -12.98 -3.85
N GLY A 78 17.53 -13.08 -2.85
CA GLY A 78 17.82 -12.62 -1.49
C GLY A 78 16.99 -11.40 -1.13
N TYR A 79 17.48 -10.65 -0.14
CA TYR A 79 16.80 -9.47 0.37
C TYR A 79 17.22 -8.21 -0.41
N THR A 80 16.31 -7.27 -0.54
CA THR A 80 16.62 -5.92 -1.03
C THR A 80 15.79 -4.91 -0.26
N PHE A 81 16.46 -3.90 0.27
CA PHE A 81 15.83 -2.73 0.85
C PHE A 81 15.61 -1.68 -0.22
N ILE A 82 14.40 -1.13 -0.23
CA ILE A 82 13.99 -0.05 -1.14
C ILE A 82 13.46 1.08 -0.27
N LEU A 83 14.23 2.14 -0.15
CA LEU A 83 13.77 3.40 0.43
C LEU A 83 13.00 4.16 -0.66
N ILE A 84 11.74 4.44 -0.42
CA ILE A 84 10.87 5.14 -1.37
C ILE A 84 10.54 6.51 -0.81
N SER A 85 10.80 7.53 -1.61
CA SER A 85 10.46 8.91 -1.32
C SER A 85 9.94 9.53 -2.60
N PRO A 86 8.61 9.66 -2.81
CA PRO A 86 8.08 10.21 -4.05
C PRO A 86 8.68 11.59 -4.37
N HIS A 87 8.84 12.43 -3.33
CA HIS A 87 9.42 13.76 -3.41
C HIS A 87 10.45 13.94 -2.28
N VAL A 88 11.75 13.81 -2.57
CA VAL A 88 12.81 13.89 -1.54
C VAL A 88 12.95 15.28 -0.94
N GLU A 89 12.60 16.33 -1.68
CA GLU A 89 12.60 17.71 -1.18
C GLU A 89 11.48 18.00 -0.18
N GLN A 90 10.49 17.10 -0.08
CA GLN A 90 9.40 17.14 0.90
C GLN A 90 9.50 15.99 1.91
N ALA A 91 10.57 15.20 1.86
CA ALA A 91 10.75 14.06 2.72
C ALA A 91 11.08 14.50 4.14
N SER A 92 10.56 13.77 5.13
CA SER A 92 10.91 14.01 6.52
C SER A 92 12.35 13.55 6.79
N ASP A 93 13.17 14.47 7.30
CA ASP A 93 14.57 14.25 7.68
C ASP A 93 14.72 13.83 9.14
N SER A 94 13.64 13.71 9.92
CA SER A 94 13.73 13.46 11.38
C SER A 94 14.37 12.12 11.76
N ASN A 95 14.24 11.11 10.90
CA ASN A 95 14.69 9.73 11.16
C ASN A 95 15.82 9.29 10.23
N PHE A 96 16.60 10.23 9.69
CA PHE A 96 17.71 9.90 8.78
C PHE A 96 18.74 8.95 9.41
N GLY A 97 19.00 9.08 10.72
CA GLY A 97 19.92 8.19 11.43
C GLY A 97 19.46 6.73 11.48
N ASP A 98 18.16 6.48 11.55
CA ASP A 98 17.61 5.12 11.48
C ASP A 98 17.76 4.54 10.07
N ILE A 99 17.56 5.37 9.04
CA ILE A 99 17.78 4.99 7.63
C ILE A 99 19.24 4.63 7.41
N GLU A 100 20.16 5.45 7.93
CA GLU A 100 21.60 5.20 7.82
C GLU A 100 21.99 3.89 8.51
N LEU A 101 21.48 3.63 9.72
CA LEU A 101 21.69 2.36 10.41
C LEU A 101 21.23 1.14 9.58
N ILE A 102 20.10 1.26 8.86
CA ILE A 102 19.62 0.20 7.97
C ILE A 102 20.53 0.04 6.77
N TYR A 103 21.05 1.15 6.23
CA TYR A 103 21.99 1.14 5.12
C TYR A 103 23.32 0.48 5.50
N GLU A 104 23.91 0.85 6.64
CA GLU A 104 25.11 0.21 7.20
C GLU A 104 24.88 -1.29 7.39
N TYR A 105 23.76 -1.68 8.01
CA TYR A 105 23.39 -3.09 8.16
C TYR A 105 23.30 -3.82 6.82
N ALA A 106 22.74 -3.17 5.80
CA ALA A 106 22.62 -3.74 4.47
C ALA A 106 23.99 -3.96 3.83
N GLN A 107 24.92 -3.01 3.97
CA GLN A 107 26.31 -3.16 3.51
C GLN A 107 27.02 -4.32 4.22
N ASP A 108 26.94 -4.39 5.55
CA ASP A 108 27.57 -5.44 6.36
C ASP A 108 27.11 -6.86 5.98
N HIS A 109 25.87 -6.98 5.51
CA HIS A 109 25.26 -8.26 5.15
C HIS A 109 25.16 -8.50 3.64
N ASN A 110 25.77 -7.63 2.82
CA ASN A 110 25.74 -7.68 1.36
C ASN A 110 24.30 -7.75 0.80
N ILE A 111 23.42 -6.94 1.37
CA ILE A 111 22.02 -6.77 0.99
C ILE A 111 21.92 -5.51 0.14
N ALA A 112 21.26 -5.59 -1.02
CA ALA A 112 21.06 -4.42 -1.85
C ALA A 112 20.17 -3.38 -1.14
N PHE A 113 20.59 -2.12 -1.15
CA PHE A 113 19.82 -0.99 -0.64
C PHE A 113 19.77 0.09 -1.72
N ILE A 114 18.57 0.52 -2.09
CA ILE A 114 18.36 1.55 -3.12
C ILE A 114 17.34 2.59 -2.65
N GLY A 115 17.52 3.83 -3.08
CA GLY A 115 16.53 4.90 -2.98
C GLY A 115 15.75 5.06 -4.29
N LEU A 116 14.43 5.18 -4.22
CA LEU A 116 13.56 5.49 -5.36
C LEU A 116 12.84 6.82 -5.13
N THR A 117 12.90 7.70 -6.13
CA THR A 117 12.24 9.01 -6.10
C THR A 117 11.78 9.45 -7.48
N ALA A 118 10.79 10.35 -7.53
CA ALA A 118 10.41 11.06 -8.76
C ALA A 118 11.09 12.44 -8.86
N SER A 119 11.80 12.88 -7.81
CA SER A 119 12.51 14.15 -7.80
C SER A 119 13.74 14.15 -8.71
N ASP A 120 14.17 15.36 -9.08
CA ASP A 120 15.35 15.59 -9.89
C ASP A 120 16.68 15.39 -9.13
N SER A 121 17.79 15.43 -9.87
CA SER A 121 19.13 15.27 -9.33
C SER A 121 19.49 16.35 -8.30
N LEU A 122 18.99 17.57 -8.47
CA LEU A 122 19.28 18.68 -7.57
C LEU A 122 18.62 18.47 -6.19
N ALA A 123 17.37 18.01 -6.17
CA ALA A 123 16.67 17.64 -4.94
C ALA A 123 17.37 16.46 -4.23
N ILE A 124 17.83 15.46 -4.98
CA ILE A 124 18.60 14.34 -4.44
C ILE A 124 19.92 14.81 -3.82
N GLU A 125 20.68 15.66 -4.50
CA GLU A 125 21.93 16.21 -3.96
C GLU A 125 21.71 17.02 -2.69
N LYS A 126 20.64 17.83 -2.66
CA LYS A 126 20.25 18.56 -1.44
C LYS A 126 19.93 17.60 -0.30
N TRP A 127 19.17 16.54 -0.57
CA TRP A 127 18.89 15.50 0.43
C TRP A 127 20.17 14.85 0.97
N ARG A 128 21.10 14.48 0.08
CA ARG A 128 22.41 13.93 0.47
C ARG A 128 23.21 14.90 1.35
N ASN A 129 23.22 16.19 1.01
CA ASN A 129 23.91 17.20 1.79
C ASN A 129 23.33 17.39 3.20
N ILE A 130 22.01 17.22 3.37
CA ILE A 130 21.33 17.35 4.67
C ILE A 130 21.53 16.09 5.52
N THR A 131 21.39 14.91 4.91
CA THR A 131 21.29 13.63 5.65
C THR A 131 22.59 12.84 5.69
N GLY A 132 23.55 13.13 4.81
CA GLY A 132 24.74 12.30 4.61
C GLY A 132 24.49 11.03 3.79
N ALA A 133 23.31 10.89 3.16
CA ALA A 133 22.93 9.67 2.46
C ALA A 133 23.93 9.23 1.36
N GLU A 134 24.53 8.06 1.53
CA GLU A 134 25.48 7.48 0.56
C GLU A 134 24.86 6.45 -0.38
N TYR A 135 23.63 5.99 -0.08
CA TYR A 135 22.95 5.00 -0.90
C TYR A 135 22.62 5.51 -2.32
N PRO A 136 22.60 4.61 -3.32
CA PRO A 136 22.27 4.96 -4.69
C PRO A 136 20.79 5.33 -4.83
N PHE A 137 20.51 6.36 -5.62
CA PHE A 137 19.15 6.79 -5.97
C PHE A 137 18.85 6.47 -7.43
N TYR A 138 17.63 6.00 -7.67
CA TYR A 138 17.06 5.73 -8.99
C TYR A 138 15.71 6.43 -9.12
N THR A 139 15.32 6.66 -10.37
CA THR A 139 14.10 7.39 -10.71
C THR A 139 12.97 6.42 -11.02
N ALA A 140 11.78 6.72 -10.52
CA ALA A 140 10.55 6.01 -10.84
C ALA A 140 9.36 6.98 -10.84
N ASP A 141 8.25 6.58 -11.46
CA ASP A 141 7.06 7.41 -11.59
C ASP A 141 6.44 7.77 -10.22
N GLU A 142 6.07 9.05 -10.05
CA GLU A 142 5.56 9.59 -8.79
C GLU A 142 4.28 8.89 -8.32
N THR A 143 3.34 8.65 -9.24
CA THR A 143 2.06 8.01 -8.95
C THR A 143 2.32 6.60 -8.45
N THR A 144 3.22 5.90 -9.12
CA THR A 144 3.67 4.56 -8.76
C THR A 144 4.26 4.55 -7.35
N LEU A 145 5.20 5.44 -7.04
CA LEU A 145 5.82 5.51 -5.71
C LEU A 145 4.78 5.80 -4.61
N LYS A 146 3.80 6.67 -4.87
CA LYS A 146 2.70 6.97 -3.94
C LYS A 146 1.74 5.79 -3.74
N THR A 147 1.55 4.93 -4.74
CA THR A 147 0.78 3.69 -4.55
C THR A 147 1.58 2.64 -3.78
N MET A 148 2.90 2.58 -4.00
CA MET A 148 3.79 1.67 -3.30
C MET A 148 3.95 2.02 -1.83
N ILE A 149 4.08 3.30 -1.46
CA ILE A 149 4.20 3.70 -0.06
C ILE A 149 3.53 5.07 0.16
N ARG A 150 2.80 5.19 1.27
CA ARG A 150 2.15 6.45 1.66
C ARG A 150 3.02 7.35 2.54
N SER A 151 4.18 6.86 2.95
CA SER A 151 5.15 7.59 3.78
C SER A 151 6.18 8.28 2.90
N ASN A 152 6.71 9.43 3.32
CA ASN A 152 7.76 10.15 2.61
C ASN A 152 8.89 10.60 3.58
N PRO A 153 10.01 9.87 3.69
CA PRO A 153 10.31 8.61 2.99
C PRO A 153 9.59 7.42 3.65
N GLY A 154 9.63 6.25 3.03
CA GLY A 154 9.21 4.99 3.64
C GLY A 154 10.10 3.86 3.17
N LEU A 155 10.22 2.80 3.96
CA LEU A 155 11.09 1.66 3.66
C LEU A 155 10.26 0.45 3.24
N MET A 156 10.77 -0.31 2.28
CA MET A 156 10.22 -1.59 1.89
C MET A 156 11.31 -2.65 1.82
N LEU A 157 11.00 -3.84 2.30
CA LEU A 157 11.85 -5.01 2.19
C LEU A 157 11.21 -6.00 1.23
N ILE A 158 11.93 -6.32 0.17
CA ILE A 158 11.57 -7.38 -0.77
C ILE A 158 12.50 -8.59 -0.59
N LYS A 159 11.99 -9.78 -0.89
CA LYS A 159 12.77 -11.01 -0.96
C LYS A 159 12.35 -11.81 -2.18
N ASN A 160 13.27 -12.08 -3.09
CA ASN A 160 13.00 -12.81 -4.35
C ASN A 160 11.77 -12.23 -5.10
N GLY A 161 11.75 -10.91 -5.29
CA GLY A 161 10.64 -10.21 -5.95
C GLY A 161 9.33 -10.13 -5.15
N THR A 162 9.25 -10.68 -3.94
CA THR A 162 8.05 -10.63 -3.10
C THR A 162 8.21 -9.61 -1.98
N ILE A 163 7.22 -8.74 -1.79
CA ILE A 163 7.21 -7.78 -0.68
C ILE A 163 7.04 -8.54 0.65
N ILE A 164 8.01 -8.40 1.55
CA ILE A 164 7.99 -9.02 2.88
C ILE A 164 7.42 -8.05 3.91
N LYS A 165 7.84 -6.78 3.87
CA LYS A 165 7.44 -5.78 4.86
C LYS A 165 7.59 -4.36 4.33
N LYS A 166 6.82 -3.45 4.92
CA LYS A 166 6.80 -2.01 4.60
C LYS A 166 6.74 -1.24 5.92
N TRP A 167 7.43 -0.11 5.97
CA TRP A 167 7.50 0.77 7.14
C TRP A 167 7.34 2.22 6.72
N SER A 168 6.68 3.01 7.56
CA SER A 168 6.76 4.47 7.47
C SER A 168 8.05 4.97 8.11
N HIS A 169 8.41 6.24 7.87
CA HIS A 169 9.58 6.85 8.48
C HIS A 169 9.53 6.85 10.02
N ASN A 170 8.33 6.76 10.60
CA ASN A 170 8.11 6.75 12.06
C ASN A 170 8.23 5.36 12.70
N ASP A 171 8.24 4.29 11.93
CA ASP A 171 8.25 2.90 12.42
C ASP A 171 9.37 2.09 11.75
N LEU A 172 10.51 2.74 11.49
CA LEU A 172 11.66 2.08 10.89
C LEU A 172 12.24 1.02 11.84
N PRO A 173 12.79 -0.09 11.29
CA PRO A 173 13.49 -1.09 12.08
C PRO A 173 14.58 -0.48 12.97
N ASN A 174 14.50 -0.78 14.26
CA ASN A 174 15.51 -0.32 15.22
C ASN A 174 16.74 -1.26 15.26
N LYS A 175 17.78 -0.83 15.96
CA LYS A 175 19.03 -1.59 16.12
C LYS A 175 18.83 -3.01 16.66
N GLU A 176 17.89 -3.21 17.57
CA GLU A 176 17.62 -4.54 18.13
C GLU A 176 17.02 -5.49 17.08
N GLN A 177 16.12 -4.99 16.23
CA GLN A 177 15.51 -5.77 15.15
C GLN A 177 16.51 -6.11 14.04
N LEU A 178 17.52 -5.26 13.85
CA LEU A 178 18.63 -5.44 12.91
C LEU A 178 19.84 -6.16 13.54
N SER A 179 19.78 -6.58 14.81
CA SER A 179 20.90 -7.27 15.47
C SER A 179 21.20 -8.68 14.90
N LYS A 180 20.25 -9.25 14.14
CA LYS A 180 20.35 -10.61 13.58
C LYS A 180 20.18 -10.56 12.06
N PRO A 181 20.74 -11.55 11.33
CA PRO A 181 20.46 -11.70 9.91
C PRO A 181 18.95 -11.80 9.62
N LEU A 182 18.48 -11.16 8.55
CA LEU A 182 17.06 -11.13 8.16
C LEU A 182 16.43 -12.52 8.00
N SER A 183 17.21 -13.54 7.65
CA SER A 183 16.75 -14.94 7.59
C SER A 183 16.26 -15.48 8.94
N HIS A 184 16.84 -14.99 10.03
CA HIS A 184 16.55 -15.42 11.41
C HIS A 184 15.74 -14.39 12.20
N SER A 185 15.61 -13.15 11.69
CA SER A 185 14.80 -12.10 12.31
C SER A 185 13.33 -12.19 11.90
N ASP A 186 12.43 -11.73 12.78
CA ASP A 186 10.99 -11.68 12.52
C ASP A 186 10.63 -10.67 11.44
N ILE A 187 11.48 -9.64 11.23
CA ILE A 187 11.25 -8.64 10.18
C ILE A 187 11.52 -9.18 8.77
N GLY A 188 12.35 -10.22 8.62
CA GLY A 188 12.73 -10.79 7.33
C GLY A 188 11.92 -12.01 6.91
N LYS A 189 10.87 -12.35 7.66
CA LYS A 189 9.91 -13.42 7.31
C LYS A 189 8.58 -12.80 6.91
N LEU A 190 7.91 -13.39 5.90
CA LEU A 190 6.53 -13.07 5.60
C LEU A 190 5.70 -13.32 6.85
N LYS A 191 5.00 -12.30 7.32
CA LYS A 191 4.13 -12.40 8.48
C LYS A 191 3.03 -13.41 8.16
N LYS A 192 3.13 -14.61 8.72
CA LYS A 192 2.07 -15.61 8.62
C LYS A 192 0.98 -15.18 9.58
N ASP A 193 0.06 -14.35 9.10
CA ASP A 193 -1.08 -13.93 9.91
C ASP A 193 -1.89 -15.18 10.28
N ASN A 194 -1.91 -15.52 11.57
CA ASN A 194 -2.85 -16.51 12.09
C ASN A 194 -4.25 -15.87 12.16
N ILE A 195 -4.83 -15.64 10.97
CA ILE A 195 -6.19 -15.15 10.78
C ILE A 195 -7.21 -15.92 11.64
N PRO A 196 -7.19 -17.27 11.76
CA PRO A 196 -8.17 -17.97 12.58
C PRO A 196 -8.06 -17.63 14.07
N THR A 197 -6.85 -17.42 14.60
CA THR A 197 -6.69 -17.04 16.02
C THR A 197 -7.22 -15.63 16.28
N LYS A 198 -7.01 -14.68 15.35
CA LYS A 198 -7.57 -13.32 15.50
C LYS A 198 -9.09 -13.34 15.45
N ILE A 199 -9.67 -14.11 14.53
CA ILE A 199 -11.13 -14.30 14.43
C ILE A 199 -11.68 -14.91 15.71
N LEU A 200 -11.05 -15.97 16.23
CA LEU A 200 -11.46 -16.62 17.47
C LEU A 200 -11.43 -15.64 18.65
N THR A 201 -10.37 -14.83 18.78
CA THR A 201 -10.26 -13.82 19.85
C THR A 201 -11.39 -12.79 19.76
N ILE A 202 -11.72 -12.30 18.56
CA ILE A 202 -12.83 -11.36 18.37
C ILE A 202 -14.16 -12.02 18.76
N ILE A 203 -14.41 -13.25 18.32
CA ILE A 203 -15.62 -14.01 18.65
C ILE A 203 -15.76 -14.19 20.16
N ILE A 204 -14.67 -14.59 20.85
CA ILE A 204 -14.66 -14.74 22.31
C ILE A 204 -15.01 -13.42 22.99
N TRP A 205 -14.53 -12.29 22.47
CA TRP A 205 -14.80 -10.97 23.05
C TRP A 205 -16.28 -10.56 22.99
N PHE A 206 -17.03 -11.06 22.00
CA PHE A 206 -18.48 -10.86 21.91
C PHE A 206 -19.30 -11.93 22.66
N ILE A 207 -18.90 -13.21 22.55
CA ILE A 207 -19.66 -14.33 23.13
C ILE A 207 -19.50 -14.39 24.66
N LEU A 208 -18.30 -14.18 25.18
CA LEU A 208 -18.02 -14.27 26.61
C LEU A 208 -18.87 -13.31 27.47
N PRO A 209 -18.96 -11.99 27.18
CA PRO A 209 -19.80 -11.10 27.96
C PRO A 209 -21.29 -11.43 27.83
N LEU A 210 -21.76 -11.82 26.64
CA LEU A 210 -23.15 -12.23 26.45
C LEU A 210 -23.48 -13.48 27.26
N PHE A 211 -22.58 -14.47 27.25
CA PHE A 211 -22.71 -15.69 28.03
C PHE A 211 -22.75 -15.40 29.54
N LEU A 212 -21.86 -14.55 30.04
CA LEU A 212 -21.88 -14.11 31.43
C LEU A 212 -23.18 -13.40 31.81
N LEU A 213 -23.71 -12.53 30.94
CA LEU A 213 -24.99 -11.84 31.16
C LEU A 213 -26.15 -12.84 31.20
N THR A 214 -26.22 -13.78 30.25
CA THR A 214 -27.28 -14.81 30.24
C THR A 214 -27.21 -15.73 31.47
N LEU A 215 -26.01 -16.04 31.98
CA LEU A 215 -25.83 -16.78 33.22
C LEU A 215 -26.32 -15.99 34.43
N ALA A 216 -25.97 -14.70 34.51
CA ALA A 216 -26.42 -13.82 35.59
C ALA A 216 -27.94 -13.70 35.63
N ASP A 217 -28.59 -13.49 34.47
CA ASP A 217 -30.04 -13.44 34.35
C ASP A 217 -30.71 -14.74 34.78
N ARG A 218 -30.16 -15.89 34.36
CA ARG A 218 -30.71 -17.20 34.69
C ARG A 218 -30.56 -17.52 36.18
N LEU A 219 -29.43 -17.17 36.79
CA LEU A 219 -29.20 -17.31 38.24
C LEU A 219 -30.13 -16.39 39.04
N TRP A 220 -30.33 -15.14 38.59
CA TRP A 220 -31.27 -14.22 39.22
C TRP A 220 -32.72 -14.72 39.14
N ALA A 221 -33.16 -15.18 37.97
CA ALA A 221 -34.48 -15.78 37.78
C ALA A 221 -34.69 -17.01 38.68
N TRP A 222 -33.67 -17.87 38.79
CA TRP A 222 -33.72 -19.05 39.66
C TRP A 222 -33.81 -18.67 41.14
N SER A 223 -33.06 -17.67 41.59
CA SER A 223 -33.12 -17.17 42.97
C SER A 223 -34.52 -16.60 43.32
N LYS A 224 -35.16 -15.91 42.36
CA LYS A 224 -36.50 -15.35 42.52
C LYS A 224 -37.56 -16.46 42.57
N TRP A 225 -37.41 -17.49 41.74
CA TRP A 225 -38.29 -18.67 41.74
C TRP A 225 -38.21 -19.45 43.06
N ILE A 226 -37.01 -19.66 43.61
CA ILE A 226 -36.82 -20.32 44.92
C ILE A 226 -37.53 -19.52 46.03
N LYS A 227 -37.34 -18.19 46.10
CA LYS A 227 -38.03 -17.34 47.09
C LYS A 227 -39.55 -17.39 46.97
N GLN A 228 -40.10 -17.42 45.77
CA GLN A 228 -41.54 -17.55 45.56
C GLN A 228 -42.07 -18.91 46.03
N LYS A 229 -41.32 -19.99 45.78
CA LYS A 229 -41.68 -21.35 46.23
C LYS A 229 -41.69 -21.47 47.76
N GLU A 230 -40.72 -20.87 48.45
CA GLU A 230 -40.71 -20.82 49.92
C GLU A 230 -41.90 -20.04 50.48
N ASN A 231 -42.22 -18.87 49.91
CA ASN A 231 -43.35 -18.05 50.37
C ASN A 231 -44.70 -18.73 50.10
N SER A 232 -44.87 -19.40 48.94
CA SER A 232 -46.08 -20.16 48.63
C SER A 232 -46.27 -21.34 49.60
N ASN A 233 -45.21 -22.06 49.92
CA ASN A 233 -45.24 -23.15 50.91
C ASN A 233 -45.60 -22.63 52.32
N LYS A 234 -45.06 -21.49 52.75
CA LYS A 234 -45.43 -20.85 54.03
C LYS A 234 -46.91 -20.46 54.07
N ILE A 235 -47.44 -19.87 53.00
CA ILE A 235 -48.86 -19.51 52.89
C ILE A 235 -49.75 -20.76 52.94
N TYR A 236 -49.37 -21.83 52.25
CA TYR A 236 -50.11 -23.09 52.27
C TYR A 236 -50.13 -23.73 53.66
N GLN A 237 -49.02 -23.70 54.40
CA GLN A 237 -48.97 -24.16 55.78
C GLN A 237 -49.86 -23.32 56.72
N LEU A 238 -49.86 -21.99 56.56
CA LEU A 238 -50.71 -21.10 57.35
C LEU A 238 -52.22 -21.29 57.05
N LEU A 239 -52.58 -21.52 55.79
CA LEU A 239 -53.98 -21.83 55.41
C LEU A 239 -54.44 -23.20 55.90
N LYS A 240 -53.53 -24.19 55.97
CA LYS A 240 -53.83 -25.54 56.48
C LYS A 240 -54.02 -25.56 58.01
N GLN A 241 -53.38 -24.65 58.75
CA GLN A 241 -53.55 -24.52 60.21
C GLN A 241 -54.84 -23.79 60.63
N LYS A 242 -55.53 -23.12 59.70
CA LYS A 242 -56.75 -22.34 59.97
C LYS A 242 -58.07 -23.09 59.70
N LYS A 243 -58.01 -24.40 59.44
CA LYS A 243 -59.16 -25.28 59.22
C LYS A 243 -59.24 -26.31 60.34
#